data_AF-A0A084GXW5-F1
#
_entry.id   AF-A0A084GXW5-F1
#
_cell.length_a   1.000
_cell.length_b   1.000
_cell.length_c   1.000
_cell.angle_alpha   90.00
_cell.angle_beta   90.00
_cell.angle_gamma   90.00
#
_symmetry.space_group_name_H-M   'P 1'
#
loop_
_entity.id
_entity.type
_entity.pdbx_description
1 polymer ?
#
loop_
_entity_poly.entity_id
_entity_poly.type
_entity_poly.pdbx_seq_one_letter_code
_entity_poly.pdbx_strand_id
1 'polypeptide(L)'
;MSNLDHILYDVHEYFILNKNFLRACFEDLSLTDSECAEALRLYFNDIKEEEYHNTLIPTLNRVGHDIHFAYGEDQSMYIYKKSDQVG
;
A
#
# COMPACT_ATOMS: atom_id res chain seq x y z
N MET A 1 -5.07 13.95 -10.16
CA MET A 1 -4.85 12.55 -9.76
C MET A 1 -3.99 12.58 -8.54
N SER A 2 -4.47 11.97 -7.45
CA SER A 2 -3.73 11.88 -6.20
C SER A 2 -2.50 10.98 -6.41
N ASN A 3 -1.48 11.10 -5.56
CA ASN A 3 -0.32 10.18 -5.61
C ASN A 3 -0.76 8.71 -5.40
N LEU A 4 -1.83 8.50 -4.63
CA LEU A 4 -2.42 7.19 -4.38
C LEU A 4 -3.11 6.59 -5.61
N ASP A 5 -3.65 7.41 -6.52
CA ASP A 5 -4.19 6.93 -7.80
C ASP A 5 -3.08 6.29 -8.66
N HIS A 6 -1.88 6.91 -8.69
CA HIS A 6 -0.74 6.36 -9.43
C HIS A 6 -0.21 5.09 -8.77
N ILE A 7 -0.13 5.05 -7.44
CA ILE A 7 0.26 3.85 -6.70
C ILE A 7 -0.72 2.71 -6.97
N LEU A 8 -2.02 2.99 -7.00
CA LEU A 8 -3.03 1.98 -7.34
C LEU A 8 -2.79 1.42 -8.75
N TYR A 9 -2.44 2.25 -9.72
CA TYR A 9 -2.13 1.82 -11.07
C TYR A 9 -0.91 0.89 -11.09
N ASP A 10 0.19 1.28 -10.45
CA ASP A 10 1.42 0.47 -10.38
C ASP A 10 1.22 -0.86 -9.64
N VAL A 11 0.45 -0.84 -8.55
CA VAL A 11 0.02 -2.05 -7.84
C VAL A 11 -0.79 -2.96 -8.77
N HIS A 12 -1.71 -2.38 -9.54
CA HIS A 12 -2.52 -3.14 -10.49
C HIS A 12 -1.65 -3.82 -11.56
N GLU A 13 -0.67 -3.11 -12.12
CA GLU A 13 0.26 -3.69 -13.10
C GLU A 13 1.11 -4.81 -12.48
N TYR A 14 1.61 -4.63 -11.26
CA TYR A 14 2.39 -5.65 -10.56
C TYR A 14 1.58 -6.92 -10.29
N PHE A 15 0.32 -6.79 -9.89
CA PHE A 15 -0.52 -7.90 -9.47
C PHE A 15 -1.44 -8.48 -10.56
N ILE A 16 -1.40 -7.97 -11.80
CA ILE A 16 -2.33 -8.39 -12.87
C ILE A 16 -2.33 -9.91 -13.14
N LEU A 17 -1.22 -10.60 -12.86
CA LEU A 17 -1.10 -12.06 -12.99
C LEU A 17 -1.04 -12.81 -11.64
N ASN A 18 -1.09 -12.10 -10.52
CA ASN A 18 -0.95 -12.71 -9.20
C ASN A 18 -2.31 -13.24 -8.71
N LYS A 19 -2.44 -14.56 -8.64
CA LYS A 19 -3.66 -15.24 -8.17
C LYS A 19 -3.94 -15.07 -6.68
N ASN A 20 -2.94 -14.64 -5.90
CA ASN A 20 -3.11 -14.37 -4.48
C ASN A 20 -3.67 -12.97 -4.23
N PHE A 21 -3.60 -12.05 -5.20
CA PHE A 21 -4.17 -10.71 -5.07
C PHE A 21 -5.68 -10.75 -5.34
N LEU A 22 -6.46 -10.19 -4.41
CA LEU A 22 -7.92 -10.19 -4.49
C LEU A 22 -8.47 -8.86 -4.98
N ARG A 23 -8.08 -7.77 -4.32
CA ARG A 23 -8.53 -6.41 -4.64
C ARG A 23 -7.67 -5.37 -3.94
N ALA A 24 -7.77 -4.14 -4.42
CA ALA A 24 -7.27 -2.94 -3.76
C ALA A 24 -8.43 -1.95 -3.56
N CYS A 25 -8.46 -1.23 -2.44
CA CYS A 25 -9.40 -0.13 -2.23
C CYS A 25 -8.79 0.98 -1.37
N PHE A 26 -9.29 2.19 -1.55
CA PHE A 26 -8.97 3.30 -0.65
C PHE A 26 -9.72 3.14 0.67
N GLU A 27 -9.02 3.41 1.77
CA GLU A 27 -9.54 3.37 3.12
C GLU A 27 -8.94 4.53 3.92
N ASP A 28 -9.78 5.23 4.66
CA ASP A 28 -9.34 6.27 5.59
C ASP A 28 -8.83 5.62 6.87
N LEU A 29 -7.52 5.70 7.11
CA LEU A 29 -6.92 5.27 8.37
C LEU A 29 -6.92 6.43 9.36
N SER A 30 -7.67 6.28 10.46
CA SER A 30 -7.42 7.09 11.66
C SER A 30 -6.16 6.56 12.34
N LEU A 31 -5.03 7.22 12.09
CA LEU A 31 -3.74 6.88 12.72
C LEU A 31 -3.71 7.40 14.17
N THR A 32 -4.38 8.53 14.45
CA THR A 32 -4.59 9.12 15.78
C THR A 32 -5.90 9.93 15.82
N ASP A 33 -6.31 10.43 17.00
CA ASP A 33 -7.51 11.28 17.22
C ASP A 33 -7.59 12.55 16.34
N SER A 34 -6.54 12.88 15.57
CA SER A 34 -6.51 14.07 14.70
C SER A 34 -5.85 13.84 13.33
N GLU A 35 -5.37 12.64 13.03
CA GLU A 35 -4.70 12.31 11.76
C GLU A 35 -5.47 11.22 11.03
N CYS A 36 -6.24 11.63 10.01
CA CYS A 36 -6.74 10.71 8.99
C CYS A 36 -5.78 10.73 7.80
N ALA A 37 -5.20 9.56 7.50
CA ALA A 37 -4.44 9.36 6.27
C ALA A 37 -5.26 8.49 5.32
N GLU A 38 -5.47 8.96 4.10
CA GLU A 38 -5.96 8.11 3.02
C GLU A 38 -4.91 7.03 2.74
N ALA A 39 -5.33 5.77 2.76
CA ALA A 39 -4.48 4.62 2.52
C ALA A 39 -5.06 3.76 1.41
N LEU A 40 -4.19 3.09 0.67
CA LEU A 40 -4.55 2.01 -0.23
C LEU A 40 -4.40 0.68 0.50
N ARG A 41 -5.51 -0.01 0.74
CA ARG A 41 -5.52 -1.36 1.31
C ARG A 41 -5.58 -2.41 0.21
N LEU A 42 -4.65 -3.34 0.26
CA LEU A 42 -4.53 -4.48 -0.63
C LEU A 42 -4.94 -5.75 0.11
N TYR A 43 -5.80 -6.56 -0.50
CA TYR A 43 -6.26 -7.83 0.07
C TYR A 43 -5.66 -9.01 -0.68
N PHE A 44 -5.25 -10.03 0.08
CA PHE A 44 -4.67 -11.24 -0.45
C PHE A 44 -5.38 -12.49 0.08
N ASN A 45 -5.31 -13.60 -0.67
CA ASN A 45 -5.70 -14.91 -0.17
C ASN A 45 -4.73 -15.43 0.91
N ASP A 46 -3.44 -15.13 0.72
CA ASP A 46 -2.34 -15.51 1.60
C ASP A 46 -1.23 -14.46 1.46
N ILE A 47 -0.98 -13.70 2.52
CA ILE A 47 0.00 -12.63 2.55
C ILE A 47 1.39 -13.20 2.86
N LYS A 48 2.32 -12.99 1.93
CA LYS A 48 3.71 -13.38 2.10
C LYS A 48 4.53 -12.14 2.40
N GLU A 49 4.56 -11.75 3.67
CA GLU A 49 5.21 -10.51 4.12
C GLU A 49 6.66 -10.39 3.63
N GLU A 50 7.45 -11.46 3.75
CA GLU A 50 8.85 -11.46 3.28
C GLU A 50 8.96 -11.27 1.76
N GLU A 51 8.04 -11.85 0.97
CA GLU A 51 8.05 -11.70 -0.48
C GLU A 51 7.77 -10.24 -0.87
N TYR A 52 6.70 -9.66 -0.33
CA TYR A 52 6.30 -8.30 -0.68
C TYR A 52 7.25 -7.23 -0.12
N HIS A 53 7.83 -7.48 1.05
CA HIS A 53 8.85 -6.61 1.62
C HIS A 53 10.11 -6.54 0.76
N ASN A 54 10.48 -7.63 0.11
CA ASN A 54 11.69 -7.71 -0.71
C ASN A 54 11.45 -7.41 -2.21
N THR A 55 10.20 -7.29 -2.65
CA THR A 55 9.85 -7.11 -4.08
C THR A 55 9.01 -5.85 -4.32
N LEU A 56 7.74 -5.87 -3.91
CA LEU A 56 6.80 -4.78 -4.15
C LEU A 56 7.26 -3.47 -3.50
N ILE A 57 7.60 -3.52 -2.21
CA ILE A 57 7.96 -2.31 -1.44
C ILE A 57 9.16 -1.57 -2.08
N PRO A 58 10.29 -2.23 -2.40
CA PRO A 58 11.39 -1.58 -3.10
C PRO A 58 11.01 -1.09 -4.50
N THR A 59 10.16 -1.81 -5.21
CA THR A 59 9.73 -1.44 -6.57
C THR A 59 8.97 -0.12 -6.55
N LEU A 60 7.95 0.00 -5.69
CA LEU A 60 7.16 1.23 -5.58
C LEU A 60 8.00 2.41 -5.07
N ASN A 61 8.89 2.19 -4.09
CA ASN A 61 9.82 3.23 -3.62
C ASN A 61 10.80 3.68 -4.73
N ARG A 62 11.27 2.76 -5.59
CA ARG A 62 12.20 3.08 -6.69
C ARG A 62 11.55 3.90 -7.80
N VAL A 63 10.23 3.76 -7.99
CA VAL A 63 9.44 4.60 -8.91
C VAL A 63 9.25 6.02 -8.36
N GLY A 64 9.67 6.27 -7.11
CA GLY A 64 9.68 7.59 -6.49
C GLY A 64 8.46 7.85 -5.60
N HIS A 65 7.66 6.82 -5.30
CA HIS A 65 6.62 6.94 -4.29
C HIS A 65 7.23 6.99 -2.90
N ASP A 66 6.96 8.06 -2.15
CA ASP A 66 7.34 8.15 -0.75
C ASP A 66 6.20 7.61 0.14
N ILE A 67 6.26 6.31 0.42
CA ILE A 67 5.18 5.55 1.04
C ILE A 67 5.64 4.74 2.23
N HIS A 68 4.74 4.56 3.20
CA HIS A 68 4.81 3.59 4.26
C HIS A 68 3.98 2.37 3.92
N PHE A 69 4.38 1.24 4.51
CA PHE A 69 3.68 -0.03 4.40
C PHE A 69 3.41 -0.58 5.80
N ALA A 70 2.21 -1.12 6.00
CA ALA A 70 1.85 -1.85 7.21
C ALA A 70 1.08 -3.12 6.84
N TYR A 71 1.27 -4.18 7.63
CA TYR A 71 0.54 -5.42 7.48
C TYR A 71 -0.66 -5.44 8.43
N GLY A 72 -1.83 -5.78 7.89
CA GLY A 72 -3.05 -6.01 8.66
C GLY A 72 -3.16 -7.46 9.13
N GLU A 73 -3.93 -7.68 10.19
CA GLU A 73 -4.17 -9.03 10.73
C GLU A 73 -5.03 -9.92 9.81
N ASP A 74 -5.68 -9.33 8.81
CA ASP A 74 -6.68 -9.96 7.94
C ASP A 74 -6.17 -10.25 6.52
N GLN A 75 -4.89 -10.63 6.39
CA GLN A 75 -4.27 -10.89 5.08
C GLN A 75 -4.28 -9.65 4.18
N SER A 76 -4.18 -8.47 4.78
CA SER A 76 -4.16 -7.20 4.08
C SER A 76 -2.85 -6.45 4.27
N MET A 77 -2.56 -5.56 3.33
CA MET A 77 -1.43 -4.65 3.39
C MET A 77 -1.92 -3.24 3.11
N TYR A 78 -1.49 -2.29 3.93
CA TYR A 78 -1.80 -0.88 3.79
C TYR A 78 -0.60 -0.17 3.17
N ILE A 79 -0.88 0.71 2.21
CA ILE A 79 0.08 1.62 1.60
C ILE A 79 -0.44 3.04 1.82
N TYR A 80 0.32 3.89 2.48
CA TYR A 80 -0.07 5.28 2.71
C TYR A 80 1.14 6.19 2.54
N LYS A 81 0.92 7.46 2.22
CA LYS A 81 2.02 8.40 2.04
C LYS A 81 2.82 8.53 3.34
N LYS A 82 4.15 8.63 3.26
CA LYS A 82 4.89 9.17 4.40
C LYS A 82 4.41 10.60 4.61
N SER A 83 3.83 10.88 5.77
CA SER A 83 3.57 12.26 6.17
C SER A 83 4.90 12.99 6.03
N ASP A 84 4.93 14.09 5.27
CA ASP A 84 6.09 14.97 5.26
C ASP A 84 6.24 15.38 6.73
N GLN A 85 7.22 14.81 7.45
CA GLN A 85 7.54 15.28 8.79
C GLN A 85 8.06 16.71 8.60
N VAL A 86 7.15 17.66 8.70
CA VAL A 86 7.48 19.08 8.86
C VAL A 86 8.09 19.16 10.26
N GLY A 87 9.42 19.00 10.31
CA GLY A 87 10.22 19.34 11.48
C GLY A 87 10.25 20.85 11.71
#